data_AF-A0A4P6JTR9-F1
#
_entry.id   AF-A0A4P6JTR9-F1
#
_cell.length_a   1.000
_cell.length_b   1.000
_cell.length_c   1.000
_cell.angle_alpha   90.00
_cell.angle_beta   90.00
_cell.angle_gamma   90.00
#
_symmetry.space_group_name_H-M   'P 1'
#
loop_
_entity.id
_entity.type
_entity.pdbx_description
1 polymer ?
#
loop_
_entity_poly.entity_id
_entity_poly.type
_entity_poly.pdbx_seq_one_letter_code
_entity_poly.pdbx_strand_id
1 'polypeptide(L)'
;MPDTTEKKRIRQSVTATRRCHECNEEALGRCPDCHYGFCQDHFPKQQHSPCAEKQMKMAQVQVCYVCGTQVYPDQWSISRTSHFVDPFTCRGCGRYICDELHTKRKAEEVIIIREGMRGHRYQYTNRYCDLCSPFYRVGGVKNLTRLIVGAGTVVAAIIFFLHP
;
A
#
# COMPACT_ATOMS: atom_id res chain seq x y z
N MET A 1 -26.10 11.26 36.33
CA MET A 1 -26.32 11.08 34.88
C MET A 1 -25.80 9.70 34.49
N PRO A 2 -26.66 8.73 34.20
CA PRO A 2 -26.22 7.36 33.92
C PRO A 2 -25.56 7.28 32.54
N ASP A 3 -24.32 6.82 32.51
CA ASP A 3 -23.53 6.59 31.30
C ASP A 3 -24.17 5.43 30.54
N THR A 4 -24.83 5.72 29.41
CA THR A 4 -25.57 4.72 28.64
C THR A 4 -24.64 3.61 28.14
N THR A 5 -25.10 2.37 28.21
CA THR A 5 -24.39 1.13 27.83
C THR A 5 -23.75 1.20 26.44
N GLU A 6 -24.30 2.04 25.56
CA GLU A 6 -23.82 2.34 24.23
C GLU A 6 -22.48 3.12 24.22
N LYS A 7 -22.31 4.14 25.07
CA LYS A 7 -21.01 4.84 25.24
C LYS A 7 -19.92 3.93 25.78
N LYS A 8 -20.28 2.97 26.64
CA LYS A 8 -19.35 1.98 27.20
C LYS A 8 -18.89 0.98 26.14
N ARG A 9 -19.80 0.51 25.28
CA ARG A 9 -19.46 -0.34 24.10
C ARG A 9 -18.59 0.39 23.08
N ILE A 10 -18.88 1.65 22.76
CA ILE A 10 -18.06 2.45 21.85
C ILE A 10 -16.67 2.70 22.46
N ARG A 11 -16.57 3.03 23.75
CA ARG A 11 -15.26 3.18 24.42
C ARG A 11 -14.46 1.88 24.44
N GLN A 12 -15.11 0.74 24.69
CA GLN A 12 -14.47 -0.58 24.68
C GLN A 12 -14.06 -1.02 23.28
N SER A 13 -14.86 -0.77 22.24
CA SER A 13 -14.48 -1.09 20.86
C SER A 13 -13.31 -0.22 20.39
N VAL A 14 -13.31 1.07 20.73
CA VAL A 14 -12.22 2.02 20.43
C VAL A 14 -10.93 1.69 21.20
N THR A 15 -11.01 1.14 22.41
CA THR A 15 -9.81 0.67 23.14
C THR A 15 -9.32 -0.68 22.63
N ALA A 16 -10.20 -1.58 22.21
CA ALA A 16 -9.81 -2.87 21.61
C ALA A 16 -9.15 -2.72 20.24
N THR A 17 -9.59 -1.75 19.41
CA THR A 17 -8.93 -1.45 18.11
C THR A 17 -7.57 -0.76 18.25
N ARG A 18 -7.15 -0.41 19.47
CA ARG A 18 -5.90 0.29 19.77
C ARG A 18 -4.90 -0.58 20.53
N ARG A 19 -5.10 -1.90 20.56
CA ARG A 19 -4.17 -2.82 21.20
C ARG A 19 -3.35 -3.56 20.16
N CYS A 20 -2.09 -3.79 20.50
CA CYS A 20 -1.21 -4.65 19.74
C CYS A 20 -1.82 -6.05 19.72
N HIS A 21 -1.90 -6.64 18.53
CA HIS A 21 -2.46 -7.97 18.36
C HIS A 21 -1.66 -9.05 19.12
N GLU A 22 -0.36 -8.82 19.34
CA GLU A 22 0.55 -9.80 19.96
C GLU A 22 0.69 -9.60 21.46
N CYS A 23 1.11 -8.41 21.92
CA CYS A 23 1.36 -8.15 23.33
C CYS A 23 0.23 -7.41 24.06
N ASN A 24 -0.87 -7.07 23.38
CA ASN A 24 -1.99 -6.30 23.95
C ASN A 24 -1.63 -4.89 24.48
N GLU A 25 -0.40 -4.43 24.27
CA GLU A 25 0.04 -3.05 24.56
C GLU A 25 -0.63 -2.04 23.63
N GLU A 26 -0.37 -0.74 23.82
CA GLU A 26 -0.91 0.29 22.94
C GLU A 26 -0.36 0.14 21.50
N ALA A 27 -1.25 -0.11 20.54
CA ALA A 27 -0.92 -0.14 19.13
C ALA A 27 -0.58 1.26 18.61
N LEU A 28 0.45 1.30 17.76
CA LEU A 28 0.99 2.51 17.16
C LEU A 28 0.56 2.72 15.71
N GLY A 29 -0.17 1.77 15.14
CA GLY A 29 -0.66 1.84 13.78
C GLY A 29 -1.16 0.47 13.35
N ARG A 30 -1.73 0.40 12.15
CA ARG A 30 -2.23 -0.85 11.58
C ARG A 30 -1.31 -1.30 10.46
N CYS A 31 -1.12 -2.61 10.34
CA CYS A 31 -0.56 -3.16 9.12
C CYS A 31 -1.54 -2.90 7.95
N PRO A 32 -1.10 -2.36 6.80
CA PRO A 32 -1.96 -2.13 5.64
C PRO A 32 -2.45 -3.43 5.01
N ASP A 33 -1.74 -4.55 5.21
CA ASP A 33 -2.08 -5.84 4.61
C ASP A 33 -3.11 -6.62 5.44
N CYS A 34 -2.96 -6.67 6.77
CA CYS A 34 -3.84 -7.44 7.66
C CYS A 34 -4.73 -6.57 8.56
N HIS A 35 -4.55 -5.24 8.56
CA HIS A 35 -5.29 -4.27 9.38
C HIS A 35 -5.21 -4.47 10.90
N TYR A 36 -4.36 -5.37 11.39
CA TYR A 36 -4.10 -5.53 12.81
C TYR A 36 -3.27 -4.38 13.36
N GLY A 37 -3.58 -3.98 14.60
CA GLY A 37 -2.82 -2.98 15.34
C GLY A 37 -1.54 -3.58 15.92
N PHE A 38 -0.41 -2.89 15.80
CA PHE A 38 0.88 -3.35 16.34
C PHE A 38 1.60 -2.26 17.13
N CYS A 39 2.30 -2.62 18.21
CA CYS A 39 3.21 -1.71 18.92
C CYS A 39 4.54 -1.58 18.16
N GLN A 40 5.48 -0.76 18.63
CA GLN A 40 6.72 -0.43 17.89
C GLN A 40 7.56 -1.67 17.64
N ASP A 41 7.66 -2.51 18.65
CA ASP A 41 8.51 -3.69 18.63
C ASP A 41 7.92 -4.78 17.72
N HIS A 42 6.59 -4.88 17.65
CA HIS A 42 5.87 -5.86 16.81
C HIS A 42 5.44 -5.33 15.44
N PHE A 43 5.79 -4.08 15.08
CA PHE A 43 5.51 -3.55 13.74
C PHE A 43 6.45 -4.07 12.64
N PRO A 44 7.73 -4.45 12.87
CA PRO A 44 8.60 -4.97 11.82
C PRO A 44 8.02 -6.23 11.19
N LYS A 45 8.11 -6.28 9.86
CA LYS A 45 7.54 -7.32 9.00
C LYS A 45 7.82 -8.76 9.42
N GLN A 46 8.98 -9.00 10.03
CA GLN A 46 9.48 -10.32 10.39
C GLN A 46 8.86 -10.85 11.69
N GLN A 47 8.23 -9.99 12.49
CA GLN A 47 7.76 -10.35 13.83
C GLN A 47 6.26 -10.69 13.87
N HIS A 48 5.50 -10.36 12.81
CA HIS A 48 4.04 -10.48 12.81
C HIS A 48 3.48 -11.74 12.08
N SER A 49 3.36 -12.89 12.75
CA SER A 49 2.64 -14.05 12.16
C SER A 49 1.12 -13.85 12.25
N PRO A 50 0.30 -14.05 11.19
CA PRO A 50 0.58 -14.74 9.92
C PRO A 50 0.94 -13.82 8.74
N CYS A 51 0.95 -12.50 8.92
CA CYS A 51 1.22 -11.56 7.82
C CYS A 51 2.68 -11.66 7.34
N ALA A 52 3.62 -11.94 8.24
CA ALA A 52 5.03 -12.18 7.97
C ALA A 52 5.19 -13.43 7.10
N GLU A 53 4.56 -14.53 7.49
CA GLU A 53 4.56 -15.79 6.74
C GLU A 53 3.91 -15.63 5.36
N LYS A 54 2.77 -14.93 5.30
CA LYS A 54 2.09 -14.62 4.04
C LYS A 54 3.01 -13.84 3.11
N GLN A 55 3.71 -12.83 3.62
CA GLN A 55 4.61 -12.02 2.83
C GLN A 55 5.91 -12.76 2.45
N MET A 56 6.44 -13.63 3.31
CA MET A 56 7.59 -14.48 2.98
C MET A 56 7.22 -15.52 1.91
N LYS A 57 6.05 -16.15 2.02
CA LYS A 57 5.51 -17.05 0.99
C LYS A 57 5.24 -16.32 -0.32
N MET A 58 4.75 -15.09 -0.24
CA MET A 58 4.62 -14.21 -1.40
C MET A 58 5.98 -13.88 -2.03
N ALA A 59 6.99 -13.54 -1.23
CA ALA A 59 8.31 -13.22 -1.75
C ALA A 59 8.99 -14.42 -2.44
N GLN A 60 8.75 -15.64 -1.98
CA GLN A 60 9.22 -16.86 -2.65
C GLN A 60 8.67 -17.02 -4.08
N VAL A 61 7.47 -16.50 -4.36
CA VAL A 61 6.85 -16.57 -5.69
C VAL A 61 6.99 -15.27 -6.49
N GLN A 62 7.36 -14.17 -5.83
CA GLN A 62 7.49 -12.86 -6.46
C GLN A 62 8.89 -12.70 -7.02
N VAL A 63 8.96 -12.69 -8.34
CA VAL A 63 10.20 -12.52 -9.08
C VAL A 63 10.12 -11.25 -9.92
N CYS A 64 11.25 -10.60 -10.11
CA CYS A 64 11.36 -9.53 -11.08
C CYS A 64 10.96 -10.05 -12.47
N TYR A 65 9.98 -9.41 -13.11
CA TYR A 65 9.48 -9.89 -14.41
C TYR A 65 10.53 -9.83 -15.53
N VAL A 66 11.66 -9.14 -15.31
CA VAL A 66 12.74 -8.97 -16.29
C VAL A 66 13.86 -10.00 -16.09
N CYS A 67 14.41 -10.12 -14.88
CA CYS A 67 15.56 -11.01 -14.61
C CYS A 67 15.24 -12.26 -13.79
N GLY A 68 14.02 -12.42 -13.30
CA GLY A 68 13.63 -13.59 -12.50
C GLY A 68 14.19 -13.62 -11.07
N THR A 69 14.98 -12.62 -10.65
CA THR A 69 15.47 -12.50 -9.27
C THR A 69 14.30 -12.34 -8.30
N GLN A 70 14.35 -13.02 -7.16
CA GLN A 70 13.33 -12.88 -6.11
C GLN A 70 13.29 -11.43 -5.62
N VAL A 71 12.08 -10.92 -5.42
CA VAL A 71 11.85 -9.61 -4.81
C VAL A 71 11.08 -9.80 -3.51
N TYR A 72 11.47 -9.03 -2.51
CA TYR A 72 10.88 -9.10 -1.18
C TYR A 72 10.19 -7.76 -0.93
N PRO A 73 8.86 -7.66 -1.09
CA PRO A 73 8.13 -6.50 -0.61
C PRO A 73 8.52 -6.29 0.84
N ASP A 74 8.70 -5.05 1.25
CA ASP A 74 9.14 -4.73 2.60
C ASP A 74 8.24 -3.67 3.23
N GLN A 75 8.16 -3.73 4.55
CA GLN A 75 7.44 -2.78 5.35
C GLN A 75 8.12 -2.64 6.71
N TRP A 76 8.37 -1.39 7.13
CA TRP A 76 8.93 -1.12 8.45
C TRP A 76 8.38 0.19 9.02
N SER A 77 8.60 0.41 10.31
CA SER A 77 8.29 1.67 10.98
C SER A 77 9.53 2.24 11.64
N ILE A 78 9.74 3.54 11.47
CA ILE A 78 10.83 4.25 12.15
C ILE A 78 10.31 4.94 13.42
N SER A 79 9.02 5.27 13.46
CA SER A 79 8.40 5.91 14.62
C SER A 79 6.97 5.44 14.83
N ARG A 80 6.38 5.86 15.96
CA ARG A 80 4.99 5.60 16.34
C ARG A 80 3.95 6.09 15.33
N THR A 81 4.33 6.95 14.39
CA THR A 81 3.41 7.54 13.42
C THR A 81 3.97 7.52 12.01
N SER A 82 5.16 6.94 11.77
CA SER A 82 5.80 6.91 10.45
C SER A 82 6.11 5.49 10.04
N HIS A 83 5.36 5.03 9.06
CA HIS A 83 5.40 3.70 8.47
C HIS A 83 5.92 3.82 7.03
N PHE A 84 6.71 2.86 6.57
CA PHE A 84 7.31 2.81 5.24
C PHE A 84 6.89 1.51 4.57
N VAL A 85 6.48 1.59 3.32
CA VAL A 85 5.99 0.46 2.54
C VAL A 85 6.67 0.46 1.18
N ASP A 86 7.36 -0.63 0.85
CA ASP A 86 7.91 -0.88 -0.47
C ASP A 86 7.31 -2.17 -1.05
N PRO A 87 6.36 -2.06 -1.98
CA PRO A 87 5.72 -3.23 -2.56
C PRO A 87 6.60 -3.97 -3.58
N PHE A 88 7.77 -3.43 -3.97
CA PHE A 88 8.63 -3.98 -5.03
C PHE A 88 7.89 -4.20 -6.38
N THR A 89 6.85 -3.40 -6.63
CA THR A 89 6.08 -3.44 -7.88
C THR A 89 6.19 -2.13 -8.64
N CYS A 90 6.17 -2.22 -9.96
CA CYS A 90 6.06 -1.06 -10.84
C CYS A 90 4.65 -0.47 -10.70
N ARG A 91 4.52 0.78 -10.22
CA ARG A 91 3.20 1.46 -10.13
C ARG A 91 2.53 1.61 -11.49
N GLY A 92 3.33 1.67 -12.57
CA GLY A 92 2.84 1.87 -13.93
C GLY A 92 2.24 0.63 -14.61
N CYS A 93 2.74 -0.56 -14.32
CA CYS A 93 2.27 -1.81 -14.95
C CYS A 93 1.85 -2.90 -13.96
N GLY A 94 2.08 -2.71 -12.67
CA GLY A 94 1.73 -3.64 -11.59
C GLY A 94 2.63 -4.87 -11.47
N ARG A 95 3.69 -4.97 -12.29
CA ARG A 95 4.61 -6.13 -12.26
C ARG A 95 5.72 -5.93 -11.23
N TYR A 96 6.18 -7.01 -10.62
CA TYR A 96 7.30 -7.02 -9.69
C TYR A 96 8.62 -6.64 -10.39
N ILE A 97 9.39 -5.74 -9.78
CA ILE A 97 10.67 -5.27 -10.31
C ILE A 97 11.72 -5.20 -9.20
N CYS A 98 12.92 -5.69 -9.50
CA CYS A 98 14.03 -5.61 -8.56
C CYS A 98 14.56 -4.17 -8.48
N ASP A 99 15.14 -3.85 -7.32
CA ASP A 99 15.68 -2.52 -7.07
C ASP A 99 16.92 -2.21 -7.91
N GLU A 100 17.88 -3.13 -7.89
CA GLU A 100 19.26 -2.87 -8.31
C GLU A 100 19.43 -2.64 -9.81
N LEU A 101 18.54 -3.23 -10.63
CA LEU A 101 18.71 -3.28 -12.09
C LEU A 101 17.51 -2.73 -12.88
N HIS A 102 16.28 -3.05 -12.46
CA HIS A 102 15.08 -2.83 -13.30
C HIS A 102 14.15 -1.73 -12.76
N THR A 103 14.54 -1.05 -11.69
CA THR A 103 13.89 0.17 -11.22
C THR A 103 14.59 1.38 -11.85
N LYS A 104 13.96 1.99 -12.87
CA LYS A 104 14.52 3.18 -13.54
C LYS A 104 14.25 4.47 -12.76
N ARG A 105 13.11 4.52 -12.08
CA ARG A 105 12.68 5.68 -11.29
C ARG A 105 11.97 5.24 -10.02
N LYS A 106 12.26 5.97 -8.95
CA LYS A 106 11.53 5.90 -7.68
C LYS A 106 10.80 7.22 -7.44
N ALA A 107 9.64 7.13 -6.82
CA ALA A 107 8.88 8.26 -6.33
C ALA A 107 8.31 7.90 -4.96
N GLU A 108 8.37 8.83 -4.02
CA GLU A 108 7.79 8.63 -2.70
C GLU A 108 6.40 9.26 -2.67
N GLU A 109 5.44 8.54 -2.08
CA GLU A 109 4.10 9.05 -1.84
C GLU A 109 3.77 8.91 -0.37
N VAL A 110 3.35 10.03 0.22
CA VAL A 110 3.02 10.07 1.64
C VAL A 110 1.50 10.10 1.78
N ILE A 111 0.94 9.06 2.39
CA ILE A 111 -0.48 8.95 2.71
C ILE A 111 -0.64 9.12 4.21
N ILE A 112 -1.42 10.12 4.63
CA ILE A 112 -1.73 10.34 6.04
C ILE A 112 -3.12 9.75 6.32
N ILE A 113 -3.17 8.70 7.13
CA ILE A 113 -4.40 8.06 7.58
C ILE A 113 -4.66 8.51 9.01
N ARG A 114 -5.85 9.05 9.29
CA ARG A 114 -6.24 9.42 10.66
C ARG A 114 -7.01 8.28 11.32
N GLU A 115 -6.51 7.81 12.46
CA GLU A 115 -7.20 6.86 13.33
C GLU A 115 -7.57 7.56 14.64
N GLY A 116 -8.78 8.11 14.69
CA GLY A 116 -9.24 8.93 15.82
C GLY A 116 -8.45 10.25 15.90
N MET A 117 -7.72 10.46 17.00
CA MET A 117 -6.95 11.69 17.25
C MET A 117 -5.49 11.61 16.79
N ARG A 118 -5.02 10.45 16.30
CA ARG A 118 -3.64 10.27 15.81
C ARG A 118 -3.61 10.18 14.30
N GLY A 119 -2.66 10.88 13.69
CA GLY A 119 -2.34 10.76 12.28
C GLY A 119 -1.19 9.77 12.10
N HIS A 120 -1.39 8.77 11.25
CA HIS A 120 -0.39 7.81 10.82
C HIS A 120 0.07 8.21 9.41
N ARG A 121 1.39 8.38 9.24
CA ARG A 121 2.04 8.70 7.99
C ARG A 121 2.58 7.41 7.38
N TYR A 122 2.02 6.99 6.26
CA TYR A 122 2.52 5.89 5.45
C TYR A 122 3.28 6.44 4.27
N GLN A 123 4.55 6.09 4.14
CA GLN A 123 5.42 6.47 3.04
C GLN A 123 5.56 5.28 2.09
N TYR A 124 4.99 5.40 0.91
CA TYR A 124 5.02 4.38 -0.12
C TYR A 124 6.15 4.66 -1.11
N THR A 125 7.02 3.67 -1.31
CA THR A 125 8.04 3.69 -2.35
C THR A 125 7.43 3.21 -3.65
N ASN A 126 7.12 4.13 -4.55
CA ASN A 126 6.59 3.82 -5.86
C ASN A 126 7.72 3.64 -6.87
N ARG A 127 7.83 2.45 -7.43
CA ARG A 127 8.85 2.10 -8.42
C ARG A 127 8.28 2.17 -9.83
N TYR A 128 9.10 2.53 -10.81
CA TYR A 128 8.75 2.51 -12.23
C TYR A 128 9.83 1.78 -13.02
N CYS A 129 9.41 0.78 -13.79
CA CYS A 129 10.30 0.12 -14.75
C CYS A 129 10.63 1.04 -15.93
N ASP A 130 11.61 0.66 -16.74
CA ASP A 130 12.08 1.48 -17.86
C ASP A 130 10.95 1.88 -18.82
N LEU A 131 10.05 0.94 -19.12
CA LEU A 131 8.86 1.19 -19.95
C LEU A 131 7.87 2.21 -19.34
N CYS A 132 7.70 2.20 -18.02
CA CYS A 132 6.72 3.04 -17.32
C CYS A 132 7.29 4.38 -16.85
N SER A 133 8.62 4.50 -16.78
CA SER A 133 9.32 5.70 -16.28
C SER A 133 8.99 6.97 -17.08
N PRO A 134 8.91 6.97 -18.43
CA PRO A 134 8.54 8.16 -19.20
C PRO A 134 7.14 8.69 -18.86
N PHE A 135 6.21 7.79 -18.52
CA PHE A 135 4.80 8.10 -18.26
C PHE A 135 4.48 8.16 -16.76
N TYR A 136 5.49 8.31 -15.89
CA TYR A 136 5.29 8.24 -14.44
C TYR A 136 4.25 9.25 -13.92
N ARG A 137 4.18 10.45 -14.54
CA ARG A 137 3.25 11.53 -14.16
C ARG A 137 1.77 11.15 -14.34
N VAL A 138 1.47 10.32 -15.33
CA VAL A 138 0.10 9.85 -15.58
C VAL A 138 -0.18 8.51 -14.90
N GLY A 139 0.77 7.97 -14.12
CA GLY A 139 0.65 6.66 -13.48
C GLY A 139 1.05 5.48 -14.38
N GLY A 140 1.96 5.73 -15.33
CA GLY A 140 2.55 4.71 -16.20
C GLY A 140 1.62 4.19 -17.30
N VAL A 141 2.02 3.07 -17.91
CA VAL A 141 1.35 2.53 -19.11
C VAL A 141 -0.11 2.16 -18.83
N LYS A 142 -0.43 1.60 -17.66
CA LYS A 142 -1.80 1.19 -17.32
C LYS A 142 -2.79 2.36 -17.37
N ASN A 143 -2.41 3.51 -16.80
CA ASN A 143 -3.26 4.68 -16.82
C ASN A 143 -3.24 5.39 -18.18
N LEU A 144 -2.10 5.37 -18.89
CA LEU A 144 -2.04 5.87 -20.26
C LEU A 144 -3.03 5.14 -21.18
N THR A 145 -3.04 3.81 -21.13
CA THR A 145 -3.99 3.00 -21.92
C THR A 145 -5.44 3.32 -21.55
N ARG A 146 -5.76 3.51 -20.26
CA ARG A 146 -7.10 3.90 -19.83
C ARG A 146 -7.52 5.27 -20.38
N LEU A 147 -6.62 6.24 -20.41
CA LEU A 147 -6.88 7.57 -20.97
C LEU A 147 -7.12 7.49 -22.49
N ILE A 148 -6.30 6.73 -23.21
CA ILE A 148 -6.44 6.55 -24.66
C ILE A 148 -7.78 5.87 -24.99
N VAL A 149 -8.10 4.78 -24.29
CA VAL A 149 -9.39 4.08 -24.50
C VAL A 149 -10.56 4.99 -24.16
N GLY A 150 -10.51 5.70 -23.03
CA GLY A 150 -11.55 6.65 -22.64
C GLY A 150 -11.77 7.75 -23.69
N ALA A 151 -10.69 8.42 -24.11
CA ALA A 151 -10.77 9.44 -25.15
C ALA A 151 -11.28 8.89 -26.48
N GLY A 152 -10.79 7.72 -26.89
CA GLY A 152 -11.24 7.03 -28.10
C GLY A 152 -12.71 6.67 -28.07
N THR A 153 -13.22 6.19 -26.94
CA THR A 153 -14.66 5.89 -26.78
C THR A 153 -15.53 7.14 -26.87
N VAL A 154 -15.09 8.27 -26.30
CA VAL A 154 -15.81 9.54 -26.38
C VAL A 154 -15.85 10.05 -27.82
N VAL A 155 -14.73 10.03 -28.54
CA VAL A 155 -14.65 10.46 -29.94
C VAL A 155 -15.51 9.56 -30.84
N ALA A 156 -15.43 8.24 -30.66
CA ALA A 156 -16.23 7.29 -31.43
C ALA A 156 -17.74 7.49 -31.19
N ALA A 157 -18.15 7.76 -29.95
CA ALA A 157 -19.54 8.08 -29.63
C ALA A 157 -20.00 9.37 -30.32
N ILE A 158 -19.19 10.43 -30.29
CA ILE A 158 -19.51 11.70 -30.96
C ILE A 158 -19.67 11.48 -32.48
N ILE A 159 -18.75 10.76 -33.11
CA ILE A 159 -18.82 10.46 -34.55
C ILE A 159 -20.09 9.66 -34.87
N PHE A 160 -20.40 8.63 -34.08
CA PHE A 160 -21.59 7.80 -34.27
C PHE A 160 -22.89 8.62 -34.19
N PHE A 161 -22.99 9.58 -33.28
CA PHE A 161 -24.18 10.43 -33.15
C PHE A 161 -24.24 11.57 -34.19
N LEU A 162 -23.11 12.07 -34.68
CA LEU A 162 -23.05 13.15 -35.68
C LEU A 162 -23.06 12.65 -37.13
N HIS A 163 -22.72 11.38 -37.37
CA HIS A 163 -22.73 10.71 -38.67
C HIS A 163 -23.42 9.34 -38.57
N PRO A 164 -24.76 9.30 -38.47
CA PRO A 164 -25.53 8.06 -38.48
C PRO A 164 -25.48 7.34 -39.83
#